data_AF-A0AAN8GBV5-F1
#
_entry.id   AF-A0AAN8GBV5-F1
#
_cell.length_a   1.000
_cell.length_b   1.000
_cell.length_c   1.000
_cell.angle_alpha   90.00
_cell.angle_beta   90.00
_cell.angle_gamma   90.00
#
_symmetry.space_group_name_H-M   'P 1'
#
loop_
_entity.id
_entity.type
_entity.pdbx_description
1 polymer ?
#
loop_
_entity_poly.entity_id
_entity_poly.type
_entity_poly.pdbx_seq_one_letter_code
_entity_poly.pdbx_strand_id
1 'polypeptide(L)'
;MLDSSCEMISTAKALASAPMDAPTWQRLADNSKEVSELFPPGQVSESIKRLVSSIHAAAPGQAEMDRCIRQLEQLIVDVERSSLDMSGARSQTSSSATEKRIHQSILCATQSLTEKVDELRTAAVSKGEALPHCVEAHWETVQPLASSACEAAAIARDSRQQAELFDKCRTVVEAELQMMYACRDSAGNPKATEAHARVDEAAAQLKDALDDMRSTVSAISSEQGVIQGMVETISHSIAGTDTIQTSSQGSSFADAQTKINAYLEDIRRTATDMPYSEPQALGNMALALSEKYRLLAEEARQAVAMLPSPSVAQKLKVAVQKLGTSCIDAVKVAGQRRAHPSDQRTHRELSDSSRVVV
;
A
#
# COMPACT_ATOMS: atom_id res chain seq x y z
N MET A 1 -25.73 -52.39 7.38
CA MET A 1 -25.41 -51.48 6.26
C MET A 1 -23.99 -51.68 5.75
N LEU A 2 -22.97 -51.62 6.62
CA LEU A 2 -21.59 -51.95 6.24
C LEU A 2 -21.42 -53.44 5.89
N ASP A 3 -22.01 -54.35 6.66
CA ASP A 3 -21.88 -55.79 6.41
C ASP A 3 -22.52 -56.23 5.08
N SER A 4 -23.74 -55.80 4.77
CA SER A 4 -24.39 -56.15 3.48
C SER A 4 -23.72 -55.48 2.28
N SER A 5 -23.13 -54.29 2.45
CA SER A 5 -22.32 -53.65 1.40
C SER A 5 -20.99 -54.39 1.19
N CYS A 6 -20.38 -54.91 2.25
CA CYS A 6 -19.15 -55.68 2.21
C CYS A 6 -19.36 -57.07 1.56
N GLU A 7 -20.50 -57.72 1.86
CA GLU A 7 -20.91 -58.98 1.23
C GLU A 7 -21.24 -58.80 -0.25
N MET A 8 -21.87 -57.69 -0.65
CA MET A 8 -22.14 -57.37 -2.05
C MET A 8 -20.85 -57.15 -2.85
N ILE A 9 -19.88 -56.41 -2.29
CA ILE A 9 -18.56 -56.20 -2.91
C ILE A 9 -17.78 -57.51 -3.00
N SER A 10 -17.85 -58.36 -1.97
CA SER A 10 -17.18 -59.66 -1.95
C SER A 10 -17.78 -60.64 -2.97
N THR A 11 -19.10 -60.63 -3.15
CA THR A 11 -19.81 -61.45 -4.15
C THR A 11 -19.55 -60.96 -5.58
N ALA A 12 -19.51 -59.63 -5.78
CA ALA A 12 -19.12 -59.03 -7.06
C ALA A 12 -17.66 -59.34 -7.44
N LYS A 13 -16.76 -59.38 -6.46
CA LYS A 13 -15.36 -59.80 -6.66
C LYS A 13 -15.25 -61.28 -7.07
N ALA A 14 -16.09 -62.16 -6.51
CA ALA A 14 -16.14 -63.57 -6.92
C ALA A 14 -16.63 -63.74 -8.36
N LEU A 15 -17.65 -62.98 -8.78
CA LEU A 15 -18.16 -62.97 -10.16
C LEU A 15 -17.15 -62.42 -11.17
N ALA A 16 -16.29 -61.47 -10.78
CA ALA A 16 -15.21 -60.99 -11.63
C ALA A 16 -14.19 -62.11 -11.97
N SER A 17 -14.05 -63.11 -11.10
CA SER A 17 -13.16 -64.27 -11.32
C SER A 17 -13.85 -65.46 -12.01
N ALA A 18 -15.17 -65.60 -11.90
CA ALA A 18 -15.96 -66.68 -12.50
C ALA A 18 -17.30 -66.14 -13.07
N PRO A 19 -17.29 -65.53 -14.27
CA PRO A 19 -18.44 -64.75 -14.78
C PRO A 19 -19.70 -65.55 -15.12
N MET A 20 -19.58 -66.87 -15.31
CA MET A 20 -20.65 -67.75 -15.77
C MET A 20 -21.29 -68.57 -14.63
N ASP A 21 -20.95 -68.26 -13.37
CA ASP A 21 -21.44 -69.01 -12.21
C ASP A 21 -22.84 -68.56 -11.77
N ALA A 22 -23.86 -69.22 -12.34
CA ALA A 22 -25.28 -68.95 -12.09
C ALA A 22 -25.69 -68.86 -10.59
N PRO A 23 -25.24 -69.75 -9.67
CA PRO A 23 -25.57 -69.63 -8.25
C PRO A 23 -24.94 -68.41 -7.55
N THR A 24 -23.81 -67.89 -8.04
CA THR A 24 -23.21 -66.66 -7.49
C THR A 24 -23.93 -65.42 -8.01
N TRP A 25 -24.47 -65.45 -9.23
CA TRP A 25 -25.40 -64.44 -9.73
C TRP A 25 -26.70 -64.39 -8.93
N GLN A 26 -27.24 -65.56 -8.53
CA GLN A 26 -28.42 -65.63 -7.68
C GLN A 26 -28.17 -64.98 -6.31
N ARG A 27 -27.01 -65.26 -5.67
CA ARG A 27 -26.62 -64.63 -4.41
C ARG A 27 -26.44 -63.11 -4.51
N LEU A 28 -25.91 -62.60 -5.63
CA LEU A 28 -25.83 -61.16 -5.84
C LEU A 28 -27.23 -60.53 -5.94
N ALA A 29 -28.18 -61.22 -6.60
CA ALA A 29 -29.56 -60.75 -6.71
C ALA A 29 -30.29 -60.79 -5.36
N ASP A 30 -30.06 -61.80 -4.53
CA ASP A 30 -30.66 -61.91 -3.20
C ASP A 30 -30.05 -60.87 -2.23
N ASN A 31 -28.72 -60.67 -2.26
CA ASN A 31 -28.04 -59.59 -1.53
C ASN A 31 -28.51 -58.20 -1.98
N SER A 32 -28.87 -58.05 -3.26
CA SER A 32 -29.48 -56.83 -3.80
C SER A 32 -30.92 -56.66 -3.34
N LYS A 33 -31.70 -57.74 -3.15
CA LYS A 33 -33.09 -57.69 -2.65
C LYS A 33 -33.15 -57.34 -1.17
N GLU A 34 -32.29 -57.90 -0.34
CA GLU A 34 -32.24 -57.60 1.09
C GLU A 34 -31.86 -56.13 1.37
N VAL A 35 -31.00 -55.55 0.52
CA VAL A 35 -30.70 -54.11 0.51
C VAL A 35 -31.82 -53.27 -0.11
N SER A 36 -32.61 -53.84 -1.03
CA SER A 36 -33.74 -53.17 -1.69
C SER A 36 -35.02 -53.14 -0.85
N GLU A 37 -35.27 -54.09 0.04
CA GLU A 37 -36.45 -54.06 0.92
C GLU A 37 -36.32 -53.05 2.06
N LEU A 38 -35.09 -52.65 2.40
CA LEU A 38 -34.86 -51.59 3.38
C LEU A 38 -34.81 -50.17 2.79
N PHE A 39 -34.67 -49.98 1.46
CA PHE A 39 -34.52 -48.64 0.86
C PHE A 39 -35.07 -48.53 -0.57
N PRO A 40 -35.85 -47.47 -0.92
CA PRO A 40 -36.30 -47.20 -2.29
C PRO A 40 -35.13 -46.82 -3.23
N PRO A 41 -35.28 -47.05 -4.55
CA PRO A 41 -34.23 -46.87 -5.54
C PRO A 41 -33.69 -45.43 -5.59
N GLY A 42 -32.37 -45.27 -5.45
CA GLY A 42 -31.66 -43.98 -5.57
C GLY A 42 -30.83 -43.56 -4.34
N GLN A 43 -31.07 -44.12 -3.16
CA GLN A 43 -30.39 -43.68 -1.93
C GLN A 43 -28.90 -44.05 -1.86
N VAL A 44 -28.47 -45.14 -2.53
CA VAL A 44 -27.04 -45.52 -2.58
C VAL A 44 -26.23 -44.52 -3.40
N SER A 45 -26.77 -44.03 -4.52
CA SER A 45 -26.12 -43.00 -5.34
C SER A 45 -26.02 -41.68 -4.59
N GLU A 46 -27.09 -41.30 -3.86
CA GLU A 46 -27.11 -40.11 -3.04
C GLU A 46 -26.15 -40.19 -1.85
N SER A 47 -26.01 -41.37 -1.23
CA SER A 47 -25.06 -41.59 -0.14
C SER A 47 -23.61 -41.50 -0.62
N ILE A 48 -23.29 -42.01 -1.81
CA ILE A 48 -21.96 -41.88 -2.43
C ILE A 48 -21.69 -40.44 -2.83
N LYS A 49 -22.66 -39.74 -3.45
CA LYS A 49 -22.52 -38.31 -3.78
C LYS A 49 -22.26 -37.47 -2.53
N ARG A 50 -23.03 -37.70 -1.46
CA ARG A 50 -22.82 -37.05 -0.16
C ARG A 50 -21.45 -37.35 0.41
N LEU A 51 -21.00 -38.59 0.38
CA LEU A 51 -19.67 -38.96 0.85
C LEU A 51 -18.56 -38.25 0.06
N VAL A 52 -18.66 -38.21 -1.27
CA VAL A 52 -17.69 -37.51 -2.14
C VAL A 52 -17.68 -36.01 -1.85
N SER A 53 -18.86 -35.39 -1.71
CA SER A 53 -18.97 -33.98 -1.32
C SER A 53 -18.40 -33.73 0.07
N SER A 54 -18.63 -34.61 1.04
CA SER A 54 -18.07 -34.51 2.40
C SER A 54 -16.55 -34.67 2.41
N ILE A 55 -15.97 -35.56 1.60
CA ILE A 55 -14.52 -35.71 1.46
C ILE A 55 -13.90 -34.46 0.83
N HIS A 56 -14.56 -33.89 -0.18
CA HIS A 56 -14.09 -32.66 -0.83
C HIS A 56 -14.18 -31.45 0.11
N ALA A 57 -15.28 -31.30 0.84
CA ALA A 57 -15.44 -30.23 1.83
C ALA A 57 -14.51 -30.38 3.05
N ALA A 58 -14.10 -31.61 3.38
CA ALA A 58 -13.13 -31.90 4.43
C ALA A 58 -11.67 -31.90 3.92
N ALA A 59 -11.44 -31.56 2.65
CA ALA A 59 -10.09 -31.46 2.12
C ALA A 59 -9.32 -30.33 2.82
N PRO A 60 -8.03 -30.54 3.17
CA PRO A 60 -7.24 -29.54 3.88
C PRO A 60 -7.23 -28.20 3.11
N GLY A 61 -7.49 -27.10 3.82
CA GLY A 61 -7.45 -25.75 3.26
C GLY A 61 -8.78 -25.23 2.73
N GLN A 62 -9.78 -26.09 2.46
CA GLN A 62 -11.08 -25.65 1.92
C GLN A 62 -11.83 -24.75 2.90
N ALA A 63 -11.91 -25.16 4.18
CA ALA A 63 -12.58 -24.38 5.21
C ALA A 63 -11.88 -23.03 5.46
N GLU A 64 -10.55 -23.02 5.44
CA GLU A 64 -9.73 -21.82 5.60
C GLU A 64 -9.89 -20.87 4.41
N MET A 65 -9.87 -21.38 3.18
CA MET A 65 -10.12 -20.60 1.96
C MET A 65 -11.52 -19.99 1.97
N ASP A 66 -12.56 -20.77 2.28
CA ASP A 66 -13.94 -20.26 2.36
C ASP A 66 -14.10 -19.20 3.46
N ARG A 67 -13.39 -19.33 4.58
CA ARG A 67 -13.35 -18.31 5.63
C ARG A 67 -12.66 -17.04 5.12
N CYS A 68 -11.47 -17.18 4.53
CA CYS A 68 -10.69 -16.07 4.00
C CYS A 68 -11.46 -15.31 2.91
N ILE A 69 -12.12 -16.01 1.98
CA ILE A 69 -12.97 -15.43 0.94
C ILE A 69 -14.04 -14.51 1.54
N ARG A 70 -14.81 -14.99 2.53
CA ARG A 70 -15.83 -14.17 3.19
C ARG A 70 -15.24 -12.95 3.89
N GLN A 71 -14.05 -13.09 4.47
CA GLN A 71 -13.36 -11.99 5.14
C GLN A 71 -12.85 -10.95 4.13
N LEU A 72 -12.32 -11.36 2.99
CA LEU A 72 -11.88 -10.49 1.90
C LEU A 72 -13.06 -9.76 1.25
N GLU A 73 -14.19 -10.46 1.01
CA GLU A 73 -15.42 -9.83 0.52
C GLU A 73 -15.91 -8.73 1.48
N GLN A 74 -15.89 -9.00 2.79
CA GLN A 74 -16.23 -7.99 3.78
C GLN A 74 -15.21 -6.84 3.79
N LEU A 75 -13.92 -7.14 3.63
CA LEU A 75 -12.85 -6.14 3.61
C LEU A 75 -12.98 -5.19 2.42
N ILE A 76 -13.39 -5.68 1.24
CA ILE A 76 -13.69 -4.83 0.07
C ILE A 76 -14.79 -3.83 0.42
N VAL A 77 -15.88 -4.31 1.03
CA VAL A 77 -17.00 -3.44 1.45
C VAL A 77 -16.55 -2.42 2.49
N ASP A 78 -15.68 -2.80 3.42
CA ASP A 78 -15.17 -1.90 4.45
C ASP A 78 -14.23 -0.83 3.88
N VAL A 79 -13.41 -1.18 2.88
CA VAL A 79 -12.57 -0.23 2.12
C VAL A 79 -13.45 0.75 1.34
N GLU A 80 -14.49 0.27 0.66
CA GLU A 80 -15.44 1.13 -0.07
C GLU A 80 -16.19 2.09 0.86
N ARG A 81 -16.68 1.59 2.00
CA ARG A 81 -17.33 2.44 3.01
C ARG A 81 -16.38 3.51 3.53
N SER A 82 -15.14 3.14 3.83
CA SER A 82 -14.10 4.08 4.28
C SER A 82 -13.84 5.16 3.22
N SER A 83 -13.82 4.79 1.93
CA SER A 83 -13.67 5.75 0.82
C SER A 83 -14.85 6.73 0.71
N LEU A 84 -16.09 6.24 0.87
CA LEU A 84 -17.30 7.07 0.84
C LEU A 84 -17.39 8.04 2.02
N ASP A 85 -17.09 7.57 3.23
CA ASP A 85 -17.11 8.38 4.45
C ASP A 85 -16.08 9.52 4.37
N MET A 86 -14.92 9.25 3.77
CA MET A 86 -13.83 10.21 3.63
C MET A 86 -14.04 11.20 2.48
N SER A 87 -14.80 10.82 1.43
CA SER A 87 -15.15 11.71 0.31
C SER A 87 -15.96 12.94 0.73
N GLY A 88 -16.64 12.88 1.89
CA GLY A 88 -17.39 14.01 2.47
C GLY A 88 -16.68 14.73 3.63
N ALA A 89 -15.55 14.21 4.11
CA ALA A 89 -14.85 14.72 5.29
C ALA A 89 -13.59 15.51 4.93
N ARG A 90 -13.22 16.48 5.79
CA ARG A 90 -11.95 17.20 5.64
C ARG A 90 -10.81 16.29 6.12
N SER A 91 -9.77 16.14 5.30
CA SER A 91 -8.55 15.37 5.60
C SER A 91 -8.04 15.63 7.02
N GLN A 92 -7.71 14.54 7.73
CA GLN A 92 -7.22 14.62 9.11
C GLN A 92 -5.76 15.10 9.10
N THR A 93 -5.44 16.10 9.92
CA THR A 93 -4.08 16.61 10.04
C THR A 93 -3.21 15.61 10.81
N SER A 94 -2.34 14.88 10.10
CA SER A 94 -1.34 13.99 10.70
C SER A 94 0.03 14.64 10.89
N SER A 95 0.84 14.07 11.78
CA SER A 95 2.25 14.42 11.88
C SER A 95 3.05 13.73 10.76
N SER A 96 4.11 14.38 10.27
CA SER A 96 5.01 13.79 9.25
C SER A 96 5.63 12.45 9.71
N ALA A 97 5.85 12.27 11.01
CA ALA A 97 6.37 11.01 11.56
C ALA A 97 5.33 9.87 11.51
N THR A 98 4.04 10.21 11.64
CA THR A 98 2.93 9.26 11.51
C THR A 98 2.75 8.84 10.05
N GLU A 99 2.74 9.80 9.12
CA GLU A 99 2.64 9.55 7.66
C GLU A 99 3.73 8.57 7.19
N LYS A 100 4.99 8.86 7.52
CA LYS A 100 6.13 8.01 7.15
C LYS A 100 6.01 6.58 7.69
N ARG A 101 5.51 6.43 8.92
CA ARG A 101 5.33 5.11 9.54
C ARG A 101 4.25 4.30 8.84
N ILE A 102 3.13 4.92 8.49
CA ILE A 102 2.02 4.27 7.79
C ILE A 102 2.48 3.84 6.40
N HIS A 103 3.14 4.72 5.64
CA HIS A 103 3.69 4.34 4.33
C HIS A 103 4.69 3.19 4.44
N GLN A 104 5.59 3.22 5.43
CA GLN A 104 6.53 2.12 5.65
C GLN A 104 5.82 0.80 5.99
N SER A 105 4.75 0.85 6.79
CA SER A 105 3.90 -0.31 7.10
C SER A 105 3.33 -0.94 5.83
N ILE A 106 2.76 -0.11 4.94
CA ILE A 106 2.23 -0.56 3.65
C ILE A 106 3.34 -1.21 2.81
N LEU A 107 4.48 -0.55 2.65
CA LEU A 107 5.61 -1.08 1.87
C LEU A 107 6.08 -2.44 2.39
N CYS A 108 6.24 -2.58 3.70
CA CYS A 108 6.61 -3.85 4.33
C CYS A 108 5.54 -4.95 4.11
N ALA A 109 4.26 -4.61 4.26
CA ALA A 109 3.16 -5.56 4.07
C ALA A 109 3.05 -6.02 2.60
N THR A 110 3.16 -5.08 1.63
CA THR A 110 3.17 -5.44 0.20
C THR A 110 4.32 -6.37 -0.15
N GLN A 111 5.52 -6.10 0.36
CA GLN A 111 6.70 -6.94 0.12
C GLN A 111 6.52 -8.33 0.73
N SER A 112 6.05 -8.40 1.97
CA SER A 112 5.82 -9.66 2.65
C SER A 112 4.74 -10.51 1.96
N LEU A 113 3.69 -9.88 1.44
CA LEU A 113 2.66 -10.59 0.69
C LEU A 113 3.20 -11.12 -0.64
N THR A 114 3.96 -10.31 -1.40
CA THR A 114 4.60 -10.73 -2.67
C THR A 114 5.47 -11.98 -2.50
N GLU A 115 6.23 -12.08 -1.40
CA GLU A 115 7.06 -13.24 -1.08
C GLU A 115 6.22 -14.51 -0.81
N LYS A 116 5.06 -14.36 -0.17
CA LYS A 116 4.15 -15.47 0.16
C LYS A 116 3.35 -15.98 -1.03
N VAL A 117 3.11 -15.16 -2.06
CA VAL A 117 2.33 -15.55 -3.25
C VAL A 117 2.88 -16.84 -3.91
N ASP A 118 4.21 -16.97 -4.02
CA ASP A 118 4.81 -18.16 -4.65
C ASP A 118 4.62 -19.43 -3.80
N GLU A 119 4.59 -19.30 -2.48
CA GLU A 119 4.33 -20.39 -1.55
C GLU A 119 2.88 -20.86 -1.67
N LEU A 120 1.91 -19.93 -1.66
CA LEU A 120 0.50 -20.24 -1.84
C LEU A 120 0.21 -20.88 -3.21
N ARG A 121 0.78 -20.33 -4.28
CA ARG A 121 0.67 -20.92 -5.63
C ARG A 121 1.15 -22.37 -5.65
N THR A 122 2.31 -22.63 -5.08
CA THR A 122 2.91 -23.98 -5.04
C THR A 122 2.05 -24.96 -4.23
N ALA A 123 1.51 -24.49 -3.09
CA ALA A 123 0.60 -25.26 -2.25
C ALA A 123 -0.70 -25.61 -3.01
N ALA A 124 -1.29 -24.63 -3.69
CA ALA A 124 -2.52 -24.81 -4.46
C ALA A 124 -2.39 -25.81 -5.61
N VAL A 125 -1.23 -25.90 -6.25
CA VAL A 125 -1.00 -26.82 -7.37
C VAL A 125 -0.66 -28.24 -6.91
N SER A 126 0.07 -28.40 -5.81
CA SER A 126 0.73 -29.69 -5.50
C SER A 126 0.76 -30.13 -4.05
N LYS A 127 0.41 -29.28 -3.07
CA LYS A 127 0.56 -29.56 -1.63
C LYS A 127 -0.65 -29.04 -0.85
N GLY A 128 -1.77 -29.76 -0.93
CA GLY A 128 -3.01 -29.37 -0.26
C GLY A 128 -2.87 -29.24 1.26
N GLU A 129 -1.98 -30.02 1.89
CA GLU A 129 -1.70 -29.96 3.32
C GLU A 129 -1.08 -28.63 3.79
N ALA A 130 -0.44 -27.88 2.90
CA ALA A 130 0.16 -26.59 3.21
C ALA A 130 -0.82 -25.41 3.05
N LEU A 131 -1.95 -25.62 2.34
CA LEU A 131 -2.92 -24.57 2.04
C LEU A 131 -3.46 -23.84 3.28
N PRO A 132 -3.87 -24.52 4.38
CA PRO A 132 -4.36 -23.83 5.58
C PRO A 132 -3.40 -22.76 6.09
N HIS A 133 -2.10 -23.09 6.14
CA HIS A 133 -1.09 -22.19 6.67
C HIS A 133 -0.82 -21.01 5.72
N CYS A 134 -0.71 -21.28 4.41
CA CYS A 134 -0.51 -20.24 3.41
C CYS A 134 -1.68 -19.25 3.39
N VAL A 135 -2.92 -19.74 3.46
CA VAL A 135 -4.13 -18.90 3.45
C VAL A 135 -4.20 -18.01 4.69
N GLU A 136 -3.92 -18.54 5.88
CA GLU A 136 -3.89 -17.74 7.11
C GLU A 136 -2.76 -16.68 7.05
N ALA A 137 -1.57 -17.04 6.55
CA ALA A 137 -0.46 -16.10 6.42
C ALA A 137 -0.76 -14.95 5.44
N HIS A 138 -1.52 -15.22 4.37
CA HIS A 138 -2.02 -14.22 3.46
C HIS A 138 -3.03 -13.29 4.15
N TRP A 139 -4.03 -13.85 4.84
CA TRP A 139 -5.02 -13.08 5.59
C TRP A 139 -4.38 -12.16 6.64
N GLU A 140 -3.45 -12.69 7.45
CA GLU A 140 -2.70 -11.96 8.47
C GLU A 140 -1.86 -10.80 7.89
N THR A 141 -1.56 -10.82 6.59
CA THR A 141 -0.81 -9.77 5.90
C THR A 141 -1.74 -8.75 5.22
N VAL A 142 -2.82 -9.22 4.60
CA VAL A 142 -3.76 -8.39 3.82
C VAL A 142 -4.61 -7.50 4.72
N GLN A 143 -5.07 -7.99 5.87
CA GLN A 143 -5.89 -7.19 6.78
C GLN A 143 -5.14 -5.94 7.30
N PRO A 144 -3.90 -6.04 7.83
CA PRO A 144 -3.13 -4.86 8.21
C PRO A 144 -2.75 -3.96 7.04
N LEU A 145 -2.52 -4.52 5.85
CA LEU A 145 -2.25 -3.75 4.63
C LEU A 145 -3.43 -2.84 4.30
N ALA A 146 -4.65 -3.39 4.26
CA ALA A 146 -5.86 -2.62 3.96
C ALA A 146 -6.15 -1.55 5.02
N SER A 147 -5.98 -1.88 6.31
CA SER A 147 -6.10 -0.89 7.39
C SER A 147 -5.09 0.25 7.23
N SER A 148 -3.81 -0.08 6.99
CA SER A 148 -2.75 0.92 6.81
C SER A 148 -3.01 1.80 5.57
N ALA A 149 -3.54 1.21 4.48
CA ALA A 149 -3.89 1.94 3.28
C ALA A 149 -5.08 2.89 3.49
N CYS A 150 -6.11 2.45 4.23
CA CYS A 150 -7.23 3.31 4.61
C CYS A 150 -6.77 4.47 5.51
N GLU A 151 -5.87 4.20 6.45
CA GLU A 151 -5.25 5.24 7.29
C GLU A 151 -4.43 6.23 6.46
N ALA A 152 -3.62 5.75 5.52
CA ALA A 152 -2.85 6.59 4.60
C ALA A 152 -3.78 7.47 3.75
N ALA A 153 -4.89 6.92 3.28
CA ALA A 153 -5.89 7.65 2.50
C ALA A 153 -6.66 8.69 3.36
N ALA A 154 -6.91 8.40 4.65
CA ALA A 154 -7.57 9.33 5.57
C ALA A 154 -6.72 10.56 5.90
N ILE A 155 -5.39 10.40 5.89
CA ILE A 155 -4.43 11.48 6.13
C ILE A 155 -3.81 12.02 4.84
N ALA A 156 -4.25 11.53 3.69
CA ALA A 156 -3.80 12.02 2.40
C ALA A 156 -4.08 13.52 2.30
N ARG A 157 -3.17 14.25 1.65
CA ARG A 157 -3.22 15.71 1.63
C ARG A 157 -4.34 16.26 0.74
N ASP A 158 -4.87 15.40 -0.12
CA ASP A 158 -5.82 15.74 -1.16
C ASP A 158 -6.65 14.53 -1.60
N SER A 159 -7.72 14.84 -2.33
CA SER A 159 -8.68 13.85 -2.83
C SER A 159 -8.11 12.94 -3.92
N ARG A 160 -7.08 13.35 -4.67
CA ARG A 160 -6.48 12.51 -5.72
C ARG A 160 -5.58 11.45 -5.11
N GLN A 161 -4.65 11.81 -4.21
CA GLN A 161 -3.84 10.83 -3.47
C GLN A 161 -4.73 9.90 -2.64
N GLN A 162 -5.77 10.45 -2.01
CA GLN A 162 -6.76 9.67 -1.29
C GLN A 162 -7.45 8.63 -2.20
N ALA A 163 -8.01 9.07 -3.33
CA ALA A 163 -8.67 8.18 -4.28
C ALA A 163 -7.70 7.12 -4.82
N GLU A 164 -6.48 7.52 -5.17
CA GLU A 164 -5.45 6.61 -5.67
C GLU A 164 -5.07 5.53 -4.64
N LEU A 165 -4.90 5.90 -3.37
CA LEU A 165 -4.61 4.95 -2.30
C LEU A 165 -5.77 3.96 -2.06
N PHE A 166 -7.03 4.44 -2.10
CA PHE A 166 -8.19 3.57 -2.00
C PHE A 166 -8.32 2.63 -3.20
N ASP A 167 -8.15 3.15 -4.41
CA ASP A 167 -8.24 2.35 -5.65
C ASP A 167 -7.18 1.26 -5.69
N LYS A 168 -5.93 1.59 -5.33
CA LYS A 168 -4.84 0.60 -5.27
C LYS A 168 -5.06 -0.41 -4.14
N CYS A 169 -5.50 0.02 -2.96
CA CYS A 169 -5.87 -0.90 -1.87
C CYS A 169 -6.96 -1.88 -2.31
N ARG A 170 -8.03 -1.38 -2.91
CA ARG A 170 -9.14 -2.18 -3.42
C ARG A 170 -8.66 -3.19 -4.46
N THR A 171 -7.86 -2.74 -5.42
CA THR A 171 -7.30 -3.61 -6.48
C THR A 171 -6.51 -4.77 -5.89
N VAL A 172 -5.70 -4.52 -4.85
CA VAL A 172 -4.96 -5.58 -4.14
C VAL A 172 -5.89 -6.58 -3.45
N VAL A 173 -6.91 -6.09 -2.71
CA VAL A 173 -7.85 -6.97 -2.01
C VAL A 173 -8.70 -7.79 -3.00
N GLU A 174 -9.10 -7.20 -4.13
CA GLU A 174 -9.80 -7.91 -5.20
C GLU A 174 -8.92 -8.96 -5.88
N ALA A 175 -7.64 -8.67 -6.15
CA ALA A 175 -6.69 -9.63 -6.70
C ALA A 175 -6.40 -10.78 -5.73
N GLU A 176 -6.29 -10.49 -4.42
CA GLU A 176 -6.15 -11.50 -3.38
C GLU A 176 -7.40 -12.42 -3.32
N LEU A 177 -8.59 -11.84 -3.43
CA LEU A 177 -9.84 -12.60 -3.49
C LEU A 177 -9.87 -13.53 -4.70
N GLN A 178 -9.44 -13.07 -5.89
CA GLN A 178 -9.31 -13.93 -7.07
C GLN A 178 -8.29 -15.05 -6.87
N MET A 179 -7.15 -14.76 -6.21
CA MET A 179 -6.16 -15.76 -5.85
C MET A 179 -6.77 -16.85 -4.95
N MET A 180 -7.55 -16.47 -3.92
CA MET A 180 -8.23 -17.42 -3.04
C MET A 180 -9.25 -18.29 -3.80
N TYR A 181 -10.01 -17.71 -4.73
CA TYR A 181 -10.92 -18.47 -5.58
C TYR A 181 -10.19 -19.47 -6.49
N ALA A 182 -9.09 -19.06 -7.11
CA ALA A 182 -8.28 -19.95 -7.95
C ALA A 182 -7.63 -21.08 -7.13
N CYS A 183 -7.09 -20.77 -5.94
CA CYS A 183 -6.53 -21.76 -5.03
C CYS A 183 -7.58 -22.77 -4.56
N ARG A 184 -8.82 -22.32 -4.30
CA ARG A 184 -9.93 -23.18 -3.89
C ARG A 184 -10.29 -24.20 -4.96
N ASP A 185 -10.33 -23.77 -6.21
CA ASP A 185 -10.63 -24.63 -7.35
C ASP A 185 -9.54 -25.69 -7.62
N SER A 186 -8.28 -25.36 -7.31
CA SER A 186 -7.15 -26.28 -7.46
C SER A 186 -6.97 -27.22 -6.26
N ALA A 187 -7.25 -26.77 -5.04
CA ALA A 187 -7.29 -27.55 -3.80
C ALA A 187 -6.06 -28.45 -3.52
N GLY A 188 -4.88 -28.09 -4.05
CA GLY A 188 -3.67 -28.90 -3.92
C GLY A 188 -3.66 -30.16 -4.77
N ASN A 189 -4.54 -30.27 -5.77
CA ASN A 189 -4.67 -31.44 -6.65
C ASN A 189 -3.66 -31.35 -7.82
N PRO A 190 -2.62 -32.22 -7.88
CA PRO A 190 -1.64 -32.19 -8.96
C PRO A 190 -2.19 -32.56 -10.33
N LYS A 191 -3.42 -33.10 -10.40
CA LYS A 191 -4.07 -33.51 -11.65
C LYS A 191 -5.01 -32.43 -12.22
N ALA A 192 -5.23 -31.33 -11.50
CA ALA A 192 -6.15 -30.27 -11.90
C ALA A 192 -5.47 -29.23 -12.81
N THR A 193 -4.89 -29.67 -13.94
CA THR A 193 -4.06 -28.82 -14.82
C THR A 193 -4.77 -27.57 -15.34
N GLU A 194 -6.08 -27.64 -15.58
CA GLU A 194 -6.88 -26.47 -15.98
C GLU A 194 -7.05 -25.44 -14.85
N ALA A 195 -7.10 -25.90 -13.59
CA ALA A 195 -7.17 -25.00 -12.44
C ALA A 195 -5.80 -24.36 -12.15
N HIS A 196 -4.70 -25.06 -12.43
CA HIS A 196 -3.34 -24.53 -12.24
C HIS A 196 -3.09 -23.25 -13.04
N ALA A 197 -3.52 -23.21 -14.30
CA ALA A 197 -3.39 -22.02 -15.14
C ALA A 197 -4.10 -20.80 -14.53
N ARG A 198 -5.26 -21.00 -13.88
CA ARG A 198 -5.99 -19.93 -13.19
C ARG A 198 -5.28 -19.48 -11.92
N VAL A 199 -4.62 -20.39 -11.20
CA VAL A 199 -3.79 -20.03 -10.04
C VAL A 199 -2.57 -19.22 -10.47
N ASP A 200 -1.90 -19.62 -11.56
CA ASP A 200 -0.74 -18.89 -12.09
C ASP A 200 -1.11 -17.48 -12.55
N GLU A 201 -2.24 -17.33 -13.23
CA GLU A 201 -2.76 -16.03 -13.66
C GLU A 201 -3.14 -15.15 -12.46
N ALA A 202 -3.87 -15.68 -11.48
CA ALA A 202 -4.25 -14.92 -10.29
C ALA A 202 -3.03 -14.51 -9.44
N ALA A 203 -2.01 -15.38 -9.36
CA ALA A 203 -0.75 -15.06 -8.68
C ALA A 203 -0.01 -13.91 -9.37
N ALA A 204 0.02 -13.89 -10.71
CA ALA A 204 0.61 -12.79 -11.47
C ALA A 204 -0.17 -11.47 -11.25
N GLN A 205 -1.51 -11.51 -11.37
CA GLN A 205 -2.37 -10.34 -11.14
C GLN A 205 -2.20 -9.75 -9.74
N LEU A 206 -2.09 -10.60 -8.71
CA LEU A 206 -1.85 -10.16 -7.34
C LEU A 206 -0.48 -9.50 -7.19
N LYS A 207 0.58 -10.07 -7.78
CA LYS A 207 1.91 -9.46 -7.75
C LYS A 207 1.95 -8.11 -8.46
N ASP A 208 1.31 -7.99 -9.61
CA ASP A 208 1.20 -6.72 -10.35
C ASP A 208 0.47 -5.66 -9.52
N ALA A 209 -0.66 -6.02 -8.88
CA ALA A 209 -1.40 -5.13 -8.00
C ALA A 209 -0.57 -4.66 -6.78
N LEU A 210 0.24 -5.56 -6.20
CA LEU A 210 1.13 -5.25 -5.09
C LEU A 210 2.28 -4.32 -5.50
N ASP A 211 2.86 -4.57 -6.68
CA ASP A 211 3.93 -3.73 -7.24
C ASP A 211 3.42 -2.32 -7.56
N ASP A 212 2.21 -2.21 -8.11
CA ASP A 212 1.53 -0.94 -8.34
C ASP A 212 1.32 -0.15 -7.04
N MET A 213 0.76 -0.79 -6.01
CA MET A 213 0.54 -0.16 -4.69
C MET A 213 1.88 0.31 -4.09
N ARG A 214 2.91 -0.55 -4.15
CA ARG A 214 4.25 -0.24 -3.64
C ARG A 214 4.88 0.94 -4.38
N SER A 215 4.72 1.01 -5.70
CA SER A 215 5.19 2.11 -6.54
C SER A 215 4.51 3.43 -6.19
N THR A 216 3.18 3.44 -6.10
CA THR A 216 2.38 4.61 -5.71
C THR A 216 2.81 5.14 -4.33
N VAL A 217 2.88 4.28 -3.31
CA VAL A 217 3.28 4.69 -1.95
C VAL A 217 4.73 5.19 -1.89
N SER A 218 5.63 4.58 -2.66
CA SER A 218 7.03 5.02 -2.76
C SER A 218 7.14 6.40 -3.41
N ALA A 219 6.37 6.66 -4.46
CA ALA A 219 6.32 7.97 -5.12
C ALA A 219 5.82 9.06 -4.15
N ILE A 220 4.69 8.80 -3.46
CA ILE A 220 4.13 9.71 -2.45
C ILE A 220 5.17 9.99 -1.35
N SER A 221 5.83 8.96 -0.83
CA SER A 221 6.83 9.09 0.23
C SER A 221 8.07 9.85 -0.20
N SER A 222 8.55 9.63 -1.43
CA SER A 222 9.71 10.31 -2.01
C SER A 222 9.45 11.81 -2.16
N GLU A 223 8.31 12.17 -2.73
CA GLU A 223 7.93 13.57 -2.91
C GLU A 223 7.85 14.33 -1.57
N GLN A 224 7.29 13.69 -0.54
CA GLN A 224 7.23 14.23 0.81
C GLN A 224 8.63 14.38 1.42
N GLY A 225 9.51 13.40 1.23
CA GLY A 225 10.89 13.42 1.71
C GLY A 225 11.69 14.59 1.13
N VAL A 226 11.51 14.89 -0.15
CA VAL A 226 12.17 16.01 -0.84
C VAL A 226 11.76 17.37 -0.25
N ILE A 227 10.46 17.61 -0.06
CA ILE A 227 9.96 18.86 0.55
C ILE A 227 10.42 18.98 2.01
N GLN A 228 10.37 17.89 2.77
CA GLN A 228 10.81 17.87 4.16
C GLN A 228 12.32 18.18 4.27
N GLY A 229 13.15 17.63 3.38
CA GLY A 229 14.59 17.92 3.35
C GLY A 229 14.89 19.40 3.08
N MET A 230 14.14 20.05 2.18
CA MET A 230 14.27 21.50 1.95
C MET A 230 13.90 22.32 3.20
N VAL A 231 12.79 21.96 3.87
CA VAL A 231 12.35 22.62 5.10
C VAL A 231 13.38 22.45 6.22
N GLU A 232 13.99 21.27 6.33
CA GLU A 232 15.07 20.99 7.28
C GLU A 232 16.33 21.81 6.98
N THR A 233 16.73 21.93 5.71
CA THR A 233 17.85 22.79 5.30
C THR A 233 17.62 24.25 5.70
N ILE A 234 16.42 24.78 5.46
CA ILE A 234 16.08 26.16 5.85
C ILE A 234 16.05 26.29 7.39
N SER A 235 15.41 25.35 8.08
CA SER A 235 15.29 25.36 9.55
C SER A 235 16.66 25.28 10.24
N HIS A 236 17.55 24.43 9.72
CA HIS A 236 18.93 24.33 10.20
C HIS A 236 19.71 25.62 9.94
N SER A 237 19.48 26.25 8.79
CA SER A 237 20.09 27.55 8.45
C SER A 237 19.60 28.68 9.36
N ILE A 238 18.31 28.70 9.71
CA ILE A 238 17.72 29.62 10.71
C ILE A 238 18.40 29.44 12.05
N ALA A 239 18.43 28.21 12.59
CA ALA A 239 19.07 27.93 13.88
C ALA A 239 20.58 28.27 13.86
N GLY A 240 21.23 28.05 12.72
CA GLY A 240 22.62 28.45 12.50
C GLY A 240 22.85 29.95 12.67
N THR A 241 21.88 30.82 12.36
CA THR A 241 22.04 32.28 12.57
C THR A 241 22.26 32.68 14.04
N ASP A 242 21.93 31.80 15.00
CA ASP A 242 22.21 32.01 16.42
C ASP A 242 23.65 31.67 16.83
N THR A 243 24.36 30.86 16.04
CA THR A 243 25.73 30.44 16.37
C THR A 243 26.75 31.57 16.19
N ILE A 244 27.54 31.81 17.23
CA ILE A 244 28.61 32.81 17.23
C ILE A 244 29.74 32.28 16.33
N GLN A 245 29.96 32.94 15.19
CA GLN A 245 31.09 32.65 14.30
C GLN A 245 32.21 33.66 14.51
N THR A 246 33.44 33.18 14.62
CA THR A 246 34.64 34.01 14.50
C THR A 246 34.84 34.39 13.04
N SER A 247 34.98 35.69 12.74
CA SER A 247 35.19 36.20 11.38
C SER A 247 36.35 35.47 10.68
N SER A 248 36.12 34.99 9.45
CA SER A 248 37.17 34.43 8.60
C SER A 248 38.19 35.51 8.25
N GLN A 249 39.49 35.23 8.43
CA GLN A 249 40.55 36.18 8.12
C GLN A 249 40.48 36.59 6.64
N GLY A 250 40.24 37.88 6.37
CA GLY A 250 40.22 38.46 5.02
C GLY A 250 38.84 38.73 4.41
N SER A 251 37.74 38.45 5.12
CA SER A 251 36.38 38.78 4.65
C SER A 251 35.94 40.19 5.07
N SER A 252 35.48 41.01 4.12
CA SER A 252 34.94 42.35 4.39
C SER A 252 33.42 42.33 4.53
N PHE A 253 32.87 43.21 5.39
CA PHE A 253 31.42 43.40 5.51
C PHE A 253 30.80 43.81 4.16
N ALA A 254 31.50 44.60 3.34
CA ALA A 254 31.01 45.02 2.03
C ALA A 254 30.85 43.84 1.06
N ASP A 255 31.72 42.84 1.14
CA ASP A 255 31.64 41.63 0.31
C ASP A 255 30.46 40.77 0.73
N ALA A 256 30.31 40.54 2.04
CA ALA A 256 29.17 39.83 2.61
C ALA A 256 27.85 40.53 2.25
N GLN A 257 27.79 41.87 2.38
CA GLN A 257 26.63 42.67 2.00
C GLN A 257 26.28 42.54 0.51
N THR A 258 27.29 42.54 -0.37
CA THR A 258 27.08 42.38 -1.82
C THR A 258 26.46 41.01 -2.14
N LYS A 259 26.97 39.94 -1.53
CA LYS A 259 26.43 38.59 -1.69
C LYS A 259 25.03 38.45 -1.10
N ILE A 260 24.79 39.01 0.09
CA ILE A 260 23.47 39.05 0.74
C ILE A 260 22.45 39.67 -0.22
N ASN A 261 22.76 40.83 -0.81
CA ASN A 261 21.87 41.49 -1.76
C ASN A 261 21.62 40.64 -3.02
N ALA A 262 22.64 39.96 -3.54
CA ALA A 262 22.49 39.07 -4.68
C ALA A 262 21.56 37.88 -4.37
N TYR A 263 21.73 37.25 -3.21
CA TYR A 263 20.87 36.13 -2.79
C TYR A 263 19.44 36.58 -2.47
N LEU A 264 19.26 37.75 -1.86
CA LEU A 264 17.93 38.34 -1.64
C LEU A 264 17.22 38.59 -2.97
N GLU A 265 17.93 39.09 -3.99
CA GLU A 265 17.34 39.32 -5.31
C GLU A 265 16.97 38.01 -6.02
N ASP A 266 17.81 36.97 -5.91
CA ASP A 266 17.49 35.63 -6.42
C ASP A 266 16.26 35.03 -5.71
N ILE A 267 16.17 35.17 -4.38
CA ILE A 267 15.02 34.73 -3.57
C ILE A 267 13.76 35.48 -4.00
N ARG A 268 13.84 36.82 -4.10
CA ARG A 268 12.73 37.68 -4.51
C ARG A 268 12.23 37.32 -5.89
N ARG A 269 13.13 37.15 -6.88
CA ARG A 269 12.78 36.73 -8.24
C ARG A 269 12.09 35.37 -8.22
N THR A 270 12.69 34.38 -7.56
CA THR A 270 12.12 33.03 -7.46
C THR A 270 10.73 33.05 -6.84
N ALA A 271 10.54 33.76 -5.73
CA ALA A 271 9.24 33.88 -5.06
C ALA A 271 8.21 34.62 -5.91
N THR A 272 8.62 35.66 -6.65
CA THR A 272 7.74 36.41 -7.58
C THR A 272 7.25 35.54 -8.73
N ASP A 273 8.11 34.67 -9.25
CA ASP A 273 7.82 33.83 -10.42
C ASP A 273 7.03 32.56 -10.07
N MET A 274 7.11 32.09 -8.82
CA MET A 274 6.48 30.85 -8.36
C MET A 274 4.97 30.76 -8.68
N PRO A 275 4.12 31.77 -8.39
CA PRO A 275 2.68 31.67 -8.64
C PRO A 275 2.31 31.56 -10.13
N TYR A 276 3.18 32.05 -11.03
CA TYR A 276 2.95 32.07 -12.47
C TYR A 276 3.59 30.89 -13.21
N SER A 277 4.36 30.08 -12.50
CA SER A 277 5.08 28.94 -13.05
C SER A 277 4.19 27.69 -13.13
N GLU A 278 4.54 26.81 -14.06
CA GLU A 278 3.87 25.51 -14.18
C GLU A 278 4.12 24.65 -12.92
N PRO A 279 3.12 23.89 -12.44
CA PRO A 279 3.23 23.09 -11.21
C PRO A 279 4.45 22.17 -11.17
N GLN A 280 4.85 21.60 -12.31
CA GLN A 280 6.02 20.73 -12.45
C GLN A 280 7.34 21.46 -12.16
N ALA A 281 7.44 22.75 -12.47
CA ALA A 281 8.64 23.57 -12.24
C ALA A 281 8.78 23.99 -10.77
N LEU A 282 7.68 24.00 -10.01
CA LEU A 282 7.66 24.46 -8.61
C LEU A 282 8.60 23.66 -7.69
N GLY A 283 8.84 22.38 -7.99
CA GLY A 283 9.80 21.57 -7.25
C GLY A 283 11.22 22.14 -7.33
N ASN A 284 11.67 22.50 -8.53
CA ASN A 284 12.99 23.07 -8.76
C ASN A 284 13.09 24.50 -8.19
N MET A 285 12.01 25.27 -8.27
CA MET A 285 11.97 26.62 -7.69
C MET A 285 12.01 26.59 -6.17
N ALA A 286 11.29 25.65 -5.52
CA ALA A 286 11.34 25.46 -4.08
C ALA A 286 12.75 25.05 -3.61
N LEU A 287 13.41 24.18 -4.38
CA LEU A 287 14.80 23.81 -4.14
C LEU A 287 15.75 25.02 -4.27
N ALA A 288 15.59 25.80 -5.34
CA ALA A 288 16.38 27.01 -5.54
C ALA A 288 16.17 28.02 -4.39
N LEU A 289 14.92 28.23 -3.96
CA LEU A 289 14.59 29.10 -2.83
C LEU A 289 15.27 28.63 -1.54
N SER A 290 15.24 27.32 -1.26
CA SER A 290 15.90 26.68 -0.12
C SER A 290 17.43 26.88 -0.13
N GLU A 291 18.09 26.59 -1.26
CA GLU A 291 19.55 26.75 -1.37
C GLU A 291 19.99 28.21 -1.30
N LYS A 292 19.26 29.12 -1.94
CA LYS A 292 19.58 30.56 -1.89
C LYS A 292 19.41 31.11 -0.47
N TYR A 293 18.38 30.66 0.25
CA TYR A 293 18.23 31.02 1.66
C TYR A 293 19.37 30.48 2.53
N ARG A 294 19.82 29.23 2.32
CA ARG A 294 20.97 28.66 3.03
C ARG A 294 22.23 29.51 2.88
N LEU A 295 22.55 29.89 1.63
CA LEU A 295 23.70 30.75 1.32
C LEU A 295 23.54 32.16 1.93
N LEU A 296 22.33 32.73 1.87
CA LEU A 296 22.02 34.00 2.51
C LEU A 296 22.25 33.95 4.03
N ALA A 297 21.78 32.90 4.70
CA ALA A 297 21.91 32.74 6.14
C ALA A 297 23.38 32.59 6.58
N GLU A 298 24.21 31.95 5.76
CA GLU A 298 25.65 31.82 5.99
C GLU A 298 26.36 33.17 5.88
N GLU A 299 26.13 33.92 4.81
CA GLU A 299 26.72 35.26 4.62
C GLU A 299 26.20 36.27 5.64
N ALA A 300 24.92 36.20 6.01
CA ALA A 300 24.35 37.03 7.07
C ALA A 300 25.01 36.78 8.42
N ARG A 301 25.36 35.53 8.74
CA ARG A 301 26.08 35.19 9.98
C ARG A 301 27.48 35.82 10.01
N GLN A 302 28.19 35.80 8.87
CA GLN A 302 29.48 36.47 8.73
C GLN A 302 29.34 37.99 8.87
N ALA A 303 28.35 38.59 8.22
CA ALA A 303 28.09 40.03 8.30
C ALA A 303 27.74 40.47 9.74
N VAL A 304 26.93 39.69 10.47
CA VAL A 304 26.58 39.93 11.88
C VAL A 304 27.82 39.98 12.78
N ALA A 305 28.82 39.12 12.54
CA ALA A 305 30.07 39.10 13.32
C ALA A 305 30.97 40.32 13.07
N MET A 306 30.81 41.01 11.94
CA MET A 306 31.62 42.18 11.55
C MET A 306 30.95 43.52 11.92
N LEU A 307 29.67 43.50 12.29
CA LEU A 307 28.92 44.72 12.59
C LEU A 307 29.34 45.31 13.95
N PRO A 308 29.70 46.62 14.01
CA PRO A 308 30.14 47.25 15.26
C PRO A 308 28.99 47.51 16.25
N SER A 309 27.74 47.49 15.78
CA SER A 309 26.56 47.75 16.59
C SER A 309 25.78 46.46 16.85
N PRO A 310 25.72 45.98 18.11
CA PRO A 310 24.95 44.78 18.46
C PRO A 310 23.46 44.90 18.13
N SER A 311 22.89 46.11 18.17
CA SER A 311 21.48 46.33 17.85
C SER A 311 21.20 46.18 16.35
N VAL A 312 22.12 46.62 15.48
CA VAL A 312 22.02 46.43 14.03
C VAL A 312 22.24 44.97 13.67
N ALA A 313 23.21 44.32 14.30
CA ALA A 313 23.48 42.90 14.14
C ALA A 313 22.24 42.04 14.50
N GLN A 314 21.59 42.33 15.62
CA GLN A 314 20.35 41.65 16.02
C GLN A 314 19.20 41.91 15.05
N LYS A 315 19.04 43.12 14.51
CA LYS A 315 18.01 43.44 13.51
C LYS A 315 18.21 42.64 12.21
N LEU A 316 19.45 42.58 11.70
CA LEU A 316 19.78 41.79 10.51
C LEU A 316 19.46 40.32 10.73
N LYS A 317 19.87 39.77 11.87
CA LYS A 317 19.59 38.39 12.25
C LYS A 317 18.09 38.08 12.28
N VAL A 318 17.30 38.89 12.99
CA VAL A 318 15.84 38.69 13.08
C VAL A 318 15.17 38.81 11.71
N ALA A 319 15.63 39.72 10.85
CA ALA A 319 15.12 39.86 9.49
C ALA A 319 15.36 38.59 8.66
N VAL A 320 16.57 38.03 8.72
CA VAL A 320 16.92 36.78 8.02
C VAL A 320 16.11 35.60 8.56
N GLN A 321 15.95 35.49 9.88
CA GLN A 321 15.13 34.43 10.49
C GLN A 321 13.67 34.49 10.02
N LYS A 322 13.07 35.68 9.99
CA LYS A 322 11.69 35.88 9.50
C LYS A 322 11.54 35.55 8.02
N LEU A 323 12.52 35.93 7.19
CA LEU A 323 12.56 35.54 5.79
C LEU A 323 12.62 34.01 5.66
N GLY A 324 13.44 33.35 6.47
CA GLY A 324 13.53 31.88 6.49
C GLY A 324 12.21 31.21 6.81
N THR A 325 11.47 31.70 7.82
CA THR A 325 10.13 31.19 8.13
C THR A 325 9.18 31.36 6.95
N SER A 326 9.23 32.51 6.26
CA SER A 326 8.40 32.77 5.08
C SER A 326 8.78 31.87 3.90
N CYS A 327 10.07 31.59 3.69
CA CYS A 327 10.55 30.63 2.70
C CYS A 327 10.10 29.20 2.99
N ILE A 328 10.06 28.78 4.26
CA ILE A 328 9.53 27.45 4.65
C ILE A 328 8.06 27.32 4.21
N ASP A 329 7.26 28.34 4.47
CA ASP A 329 5.84 28.33 4.10
C ASP A 329 5.68 28.28 2.58
N ALA A 330 6.42 29.10 1.83
CA ALA A 330 6.42 29.07 0.37
C ALA A 330 6.86 27.70 -0.20
N VAL A 331 7.91 27.07 0.34
CA VAL A 331 8.36 25.73 -0.06
C VAL A 331 7.28 24.67 0.17
N LYS A 332 6.61 24.71 1.33
CA LYS A 332 5.52 23.77 1.65
C LYS A 332 4.34 23.94 0.71
N VAL A 333 3.90 25.17 0.46
CA VAL A 333 2.77 25.46 -0.43
C VAL A 333 3.12 25.17 -1.89
N ALA A 334 4.36 25.43 -2.33
CA ALA A 334 4.85 25.04 -3.65
C ALA A 334 4.81 23.50 -3.84
N GLY A 335 5.20 22.74 -2.81
CA GLY A 335 5.05 21.28 -2.81
C GLY A 335 3.60 20.82 -2.92
N GLN A 336 2.69 21.45 -2.18
CA GLN A 336 1.24 21.17 -2.27
C GLN A 336 0.68 21.53 -3.66
N ARG A 337 1.09 22.65 -4.24
CA ARG A 337 0.65 23.08 -5.57
C ARG A 337 1.16 22.15 -6.68
N ARG A 338 2.38 21.62 -6.56
CA ARG A 338 2.92 20.60 -7.48
C ARG A 338 2.10 19.32 -7.43
N ALA A 339 1.74 18.87 -6.23
CA ALA A 339 0.87 17.70 -6.05
C ALA A 339 -0.55 17.95 -6.56
N HIS A 340 -1.03 19.21 -6.51
CA HIS A 340 -2.38 19.61 -6.95
C HIS A 340 -2.38 20.71 -8.03
N PRO A 341 -2.01 20.40 -9.28
CA PRO A 341 -1.98 21.34 -10.41
C PRO A 341 -3.30 22.05 -10.73
N SER A 342 -4.43 21.49 -10.31
CA SER A 342 -5.76 22.04 -10.63
C SER A 342 -6.42 22.77 -9.47
N ASP A 343 -5.86 22.71 -8.26
CA ASP A 343 -6.47 23.33 -7.09
C ASP A 343 -6.20 24.84 -7.04
N GLN A 344 -7.26 25.64 -7.16
CA GLN A 344 -7.18 27.10 -7.09
C GLN A 344 -6.85 27.61 -5.68
N ARG A 345 -7.14 26.83 -4.63
CA ARG A 345 -6.85 27.23 -3.26
C ARG A 345 -5.34 27.27 -3.02
N THR A 346 -4.64 26.18 -3.34
CA THR A 346 -3.17 26.13 -3.23
C THR A 346 -2.49 27.17 -4.12
N HIS A 347 -3.07 27.53 -5.27
CA HIS A 347 -2.57 28.65 -6.08
C HIS A 347 -2.68 30.00 -5.35
N ARG A 348 -3.81 30.29 -4.70
CA ARG A 348 -3.97 31.54 -3.90
C ARG A 348 -3.04 31.56 -2.70
N GLU A 349 -2.94 30.44 -1.97
CA GLU A 349 -2.03 30.29 -0.84
C GLU A 349 -0.56 30.46 -1.29
N LEU A 350 -0.19 29.95 -2.49
CA LEU A 350 1.14 30.15 -3.05
C LEU A 350 1.39 31.62 -3.35
N SER A 351 0.43 32.30 -3.98
CA SER A 351 0.52 33.74 -4.27
C SER A 351 0.67 34.58 -3.00
N ASP A 352 -0.08 34.26 -1.95
CA ASP A 352 0.01 34.95 -0.66
C ASP A 352 1.35 34.67 0.03
N SER A 353 1.80 33.42 0.09
CA SER A 353 3.10 33.06 0.70
C SER A 353 4.28 33.69 -0.06
N SER A 354 4.25 33.65 -1.40
CA SER A 354 5.23 34.33 -2.26
C SER A 354 5.25 35.84 -2.01
N ARG A 355 4.09 36.49 -1.84
CA ARG A 355 4.01 37.93 -1.54
C ARG A 355 4.59 38.28 -0.17
N VAL A 356 4.53 37.39 0.82
CA VAL A 356 5.13 37.61 2.14
C VAL A 356 6.67 37.52 2.08
N VAL A 357 7.19 36.68 1.18
CA VAL A 357 8.64 36.55 0.95
C VAL A 357 9.24 37.78 0.24
N VAL A 358 8.49 38.38 -0.70
CA VAL A 358 8.90 39.56 -1.50
C VAL A 358 8.88 40.85 -0.69
#